data_AF-A0A7T8KJ72-F1
#
_entry.id   AF-A0A7T8KJ72-F1
#
_cell.length_a   1.000
_cell.length_b   1.000
_cell.length_c   1.000
_cell.angle_alpha   90.00
_cell.angle_beta   90.00
_cell.angle_gamma   90.00
#
_symmetry.space_group_name_H-M   'P 1'
#
loop_
_entity.id
_entity.type
_entity.pdbx_description
1 polymer ?
#
loop_
_entity_poly.entity_id
_entity_poly.type
_entity_poly.pdbx_seq_one_letter_code
_entity_poly.pdbx_strand_id
1 'polypeptide(L)' 'MNMLGVSRTFTWRTKKVFKETGKIIRRPEQEMKRSLRTPRLTKAVAGKILCNPARSMNKMAQEYYISTKSIRR' A
#
# COMPACT_ATOMS: atom_id res chain seq x y z
N MET A 1 -6.64 22.11 -30.77
CA MET A 1 -6.84 22.06 -29.30
C MET A 1 -8.33 22.14 -29.02
N ASN A 2 -8.84 21.37 -28.05
CA ASN A 2 -10.25 21.48 -27.65
C ASN A 2 -10.48 22.77 -26.85
N MET A 3 -11.75 23.20 -26.70
CA MET A 3 -12.17 24.42 -25.98
C MET A 3 -11.61 24.55 -24.55
N LEU A 4 -11.24 23.42 -23.93
CA LEU A 4 -10.68 23.33 -22.58
C LEU A 4 -9.14 23.22 -22.54
N GLY A 5 -8.45 23.27 -23.69
CA GLY A 5 -6.98 23.16 -23.76
C GLY A 5 -6.40 21.78 -23.41
N VAL A 6 -7.23 20.77 -23.11
CA VAL A 6 -6.80 19.43 -22.70
C VAL A 6 -6.66 18.46 -23.88
N SER A 7 -5.78 17.45 -23.70
CA SER A 7 -5.56 16.41 -24.69
C SER A 7 -6.78 15.49 -24.88
N ARG A 8 -6.94 14.97 -26.10
CA ARG A 8 -8.00 14.02 -26.44
C ARG A 8 -7.92 12.73 -25.60
N THR A 9 -6.71 12.28 -25.29
CA THR A 9 -6.47 11.10 -24.45
C THR A 9 -6.88 11.32 -23.00
N PHE A 10 -6.63 12.52 -22.45
CA PHE A 10 -7.07 12.88 -21.09
C PHE A 10 -8.60 12.86 -20.98
N THR A 11 -9.29 13.52 -21.92
CA THR A 11 -10.77 13.57 -21.92
C THR A 11 -11.40 12.18 -22.05
N TRP A 12 -10.84 11.31 -22.90
CA TRP A 12 -11.29 9.92 -23.03
C TRP A 12 -11.09 9.12 -21.73
N ARG A 13 -9.90 9.21 -21.09
CA ARG A 13 -9.62 8.51 -19.83
C ARG A 13 -10.57 8.95 -18.72
N THR A 14 -10.79 10.25 -18.57
CA THR A 14 -11.68 10.80 -17.54
C THR A 14 -13.13 10.36 -17.75
N LYS A 15 -13.64 10.40 -19.00
CA LYS A 15 -14.99 9.90 -19.31
C LYS A 15 -15.14 8.41 -19.00
N LYS A 16 -14.13 7.60 -19.34
CA LYS A 16 -14.14 6.16 -19.07
C LYS A 16 -14.19 5.86 -17.57
N VAL A 17 -13.30 6.47 -16.78
CA VAL A 17 -13.27 6.31 -15.32
C VAL A 17 -14.58 6.76 -14.67
N PHE A 18 -15.14 7.88 -15.12
CA PHE A 18 -16.43 8.37 -14.63
C PHE A 18 -17.57 7.39 -14.93
N LYS A 19 -17.61 6.79 -16.13
CA LYS A 19 -18.60 5.77 -16.48
C LYS A 19 -18.47 4.50 -15.62
N GLU A 20 -17.24 4.11 -15.28
CA GLU A 20 -16.97 2.88 -14.50
C GLU A 20 -17.18 3.07 -12.99
N THR A 21 -16.85 4.24 -12.45
CA THR A 21 -16.80 4.48 -10.98
C THR A 21 -17.83 5.47 -10.46
N GLY A 22 -18.51 6.20 -11.36
CA GLY A 22 -19.45 7.28 -11.01
C GLY A 22 -18.78 8.51 -10.38
N LYS A 23 -17.45 8.54 -10.29
CA LYS A 23 -16.70 9.58 -9.58
C LYS A 23 -15.52 10.05 -10.44
N ILE A 24 -15.21 11.35 -10.33
CA ILE A 24 -14.00 11.93 -10.94
C ILE A 24 -12.88 11.82 -9.90
N ILE A 25 -12.31 10.63 -9.76
CA ILE A 25 -11.20 10.37 -8.83
C ILE A 25 -9.91 10.34 -9.64
N ARG A 26 -8.88 11.06 -9.18
CA ARG A 26 -7.51 10.82 -9.67
C ARG A 26 -7.12 9.39 -9.31
N ARG A 27 -6.54 8.64 -10.24
CA ARG A 27 -5.94 7.35 -9.91
C ARG A 27 -4.96 7.60 -8.76
N PRO A 28 -5.05 6.86 -7.63
CA PRO A 28 -4.08 7.00 -6.56
C PRO A 28 -2.69 6.84 -7.20
N GLU A 29 -1.83 7.82 -6.97
CA GLU A 29 -0.44 7.72 -7.37
C GLU A 29 0.10 6.42 -6.78
N GLN A 30 0.81 5.67 -7.62
CA GLN A 30 1.20 4.31 -7.30
C GLN A 30 2.17 4.36 -6.11
N GLU A 31 1.65 4.17 -4.90
CA GLU A 31 2.49 4.14 -3.71
C GLU A 31 3.52 3.02 -3.88
N MET A 32 4.80 3.35 -3.66
CA MET A 32 5.86 2.36 -3.70
C MET A 32 5.61 1.36 -2.58
N LYS A 33 5.26 0.12 -2.93
CA LYS A 33 5.11 -0.96 -1.96
C LYS A 33 6.43 -1.10 -1.19
N ARG A 34 6.37 -1.01 0.14
CA ARG A 34 7.57 -1.15 0.97
C ARG A 34 8.13 -2.56 0.85
N SER A 35 9.39 -2.65 0.43
CA SER A 35 10.12 -3.93 0.30
C SER A 35 10.16 -4.73 1.60
N LEU A 36 10.35 -4.05 2.73
CA LEU A 36 10.48 -4.68 4.06
C LEU A 36 9.15 -5.11 4.70
N ARG A 37 7.99 -4.72 4.16
CA ARG A 37 6.66 -5.09 4.70
C ARG A 37 5.88 -5.91 3.67
N THR A 38 6.41 -7.07 3.35
CA THR A 38 5.65 -8.02 2.53
C THR A 38 4.41 -8.49 3.30
N PRO A 39 3.28 -8.78 2.61
CA PRO A 39 2.08 -9.33 3.26
C PRO A 39 2.34 -10.61 4.06
N ARG A 40 3.33 -11.40 3.62
CA ARG A 40 3.76 -12.62 4.30
C ARG A 40 4.38 -12.31 5.67
N LEU A 41 5.27 -11.31 5.72
CA LEU A 41 5.92 -10.91 6.96
C LEU A 41 4.91 -10.36 7.96
N THR A 42 4.02 -9.46 7.53
CA THR A 42 3.00 -8.90 8.43
C THR A 42 2.08 -9.96 9.01
N LYS A 43 1.64 -10.93 8.19
CA LYS A 43 0.86 -12.08 8.69
C LYS A 43 1.66 -12.92 9.70
N ALA A 44 2.93 -13.20 9.43
CA ALA A 44 3.77 -14.01 10.30
C ALA A 44 4.04 -13.34 11.65
N VAL A 45 4.33 -12.03 11.64
CA VAL A 45 4.52 -11.22 12.86
C VAL A 45 3.21 -11.16 13.65
N ALA A 46 2.08 -10.87 13.00
CA ALA A 46 0.77 -10.83 13.65
C ALA A 46 0.42 -12.17 14.30
N GLY A 47 0.63 -13.30 13.61
CA GLY A 47 0.38 -14.63 14.16
C GLY A 47 1.23 -14.91 15.42
N LYS A 48 2.52 -14.54 15.41
CA LYS A 48 3.37 -14.72 16.59
C LYS A 48 2.95 -13.86 17.78
N ILE A 49 2.50 -12.63 17.54
CA ILE A 49 1.98 -11.74 18.59
C ILE A 49 0.66 -12.28 19.15
N LEU A 50 -0.22 -12.80 18.30
CA LEU A 50 -1.48 -13.39 18.73
C LEU A 50 -1.26 -14.63 19.61
N CYS A 51 -0.32 -15.51 19.25
CA CYS A 51 0.00 -16.69 20.06
C CYS A 51 0.70 -16.33 21.38
N ASN A 52 1.52 -15.28 21.41
CA ASN A 52 2.19 -14.81 22.61
C ASN A 52 2.35 -13.28 22.60
N PRO A 53 1.42 -12.54 23.24
CA PRO A 53 1.46 -11.08 23.29
C PRO A 53 2.67 -10.51 24.03
N ALA A 54 3.24 -11.27 24.97
CA ALA A 54 4.42 -10.88 25.74
C ALA A 54 5.75 -11.15 25.00
N ARG A 55 5.71 -11.63 23.75
CA ARG A 55 6.92 -11.97 23.00
C ARG A 55 7.79 -10.72 22.76
N SER A 56 9.09 -10.88 22.98
CA SER A 56 10.05 -9.81 22.75
C SER A 56 10.13 -9.42 21.27
N MET A 57 9.87 -8.14 21.00
CA MET A 57 10.01 -7.53 19.68
C MET A 57 11.45 -7.61 19.14
N ASN A 58 12.46 -7.60 20.02
CA ASN A 58 13.86 -7.72 19.63
C ASN A 58 14.18 -9.11 19.09
N LYS A 59 13.63 -10.16 19.71
CA LYS A 59 13.76 -11.53 19.18
C LYS A 59 13.08 -11.68 17.82
N MET A 60 11.90 -11.10 17.64
CA MET A 60 11.23 -11.13 16.32
C MET A 60 12.03 -10.36 15.26
N ALA A 61 12.65 -9.24 15.62
CA ALA A 61 13.50 -8.46 14.73
C ALA A 61 14.70 -9.28 14.22
N GLN A 62 15.33 -10.04 15.12
CA GLN A 62 16.43 -10.95 14.78
C GLN A 62 15.95 -12.13 13.90
N GLU A 63 14.84 -12.78 14.25
CA GLU A 63 14.27 -13.90 13.48
C GLU A 63 13.96 -13.53 12.02
N TYR A 64 13.49 -12.30 11.79
CA TYR A 64 13.10 -11.83 10.45
C TYR A 64 14.14 -10.94 9.76
N TYR A 65 15.30 -10.69 10.39
CA TYR A 65 16.35 -9.81 9.89
C TYR A 65 15.87 -8.38 9.55
N ILE A 66 15.02 -7.81 10.40
CA ILE A 66 14.48 -6.45 10.21
C ILE A 66 14.66 -5.63 11.48
N SER A 67 14.80 -4.31 11.35
CA SER A 67 14.83 -3.40 12.49
C SER A 67 13.60 -3.56 13.39
N THR A 68 13.82 -3.42 14.69
CA THR A 68 12.76 -3.40 15.72
C THR A 68 11.71 -2.32 15.44
N LYS A 69 12.13 -1.18 14.88
CA LYS A 69 11.26 -0.09 14.44
C LYS A 69 10.27 -0.53 13.36
N SER A 70 10.71 -1.36 12.41
CA SER A 70 9.85 -1.89 11.35
C SER A 70 8.80 -2.88 11.86
N ILE A 71 9.11 -3.62 12.92
CA ILE A 71 8.17 -4.56 13.56
C ILE A 71 7.13 -3.83 14.40
N ARG A 72 7.50 -2.77 15.12
CA ARG A 72 6.61 -2.02 16.03
C ARG A 72 5.66 -1.02 15.35
N ARG A 73 5.94 -0.65 14.10
CA ARG A 73 5.11 0.30 13.33
C ARG A 73 3.80 -0.34 12.86
#